data_AF-A0A8T6BT30-F1
#
_entry.id   AF-A0A8T6BT30-F1
#
_cell.length_a   1.000
_cell.length_b   1.000
_cell.length_c   1.000
_cell.angle_alpha   90.00
_cell.angle_beta   90.00
_cell.angle_gamma   90.00
#
_symmetry.space_group_name_H-M   'P 1'
#
loop_
_entity.id
_entity.type
_entity.pdbx_description
1 polymer ?
#
loop_
_entity_poly.entity_id
_entity_poly.type
_entity_poly.pdbx_seq_one_letter_code
_entity_poly.pdbx_strand_id
1 'polypeptide(L)'
;MEISFTRVALLAAALFFVGCDQKPQPAKTHATEVTVLEGKTMGTFWRASIPGIDAKRSAELKEKIQTQLDADDQLLSTYKKDS
;
A
#
# COMPACT_ATOMS: atom_id res chain seq x y z
N MET A 1 -57.85 23.11 -8.58
CA MET A 1 -56.80 22.23 -9.13
C MET A 1 -55.40 22.54 -8.56
N GLU A 2 -55.26 23.55 -7.68
CA GLU A 2 -53.96 23.99 -7.12
C GLU A 2 -53.40 23.10 -5.99
N ILE A 3 -54.27 22.57 -5.11
CA ILE A 3 -53.87 21.77 -3.94
C ILE A 3 -53.24 20.42 -4.35
N SER A 4 -53.65 19.88 -5.50
CA SER A 4 -53.09 18.64 -6.07
C SER A 4 -51.64 18.86 -6.51
N PHE A 5 -51.38 19.94 -7.26
CA PHE A 5 -50.05 20.26 -7.77
C PHE A 5 -49.05 20.54 -6.65
N THR A 6 -49.48 21.25 -5.60
CA THR A 6 -48.63 21.59 -4.46
C THR A 6 -48.20 20.32 -3.70
N ARG A 7 -49.11 19.36 -3.51
CA ARG A 7 -48.80 18.08 -2.85
C ARG A 7 -47.90 17.19 -3.68
N VAL A 8 -48.10 17.15 -5.00
CA VAL A 8 -47.26 16.38 -5.93
C VAL A 8 -45.84 16.96 -5.97
N ALA A 9 -45.70 18.29 -5.99
CA ALA A 9 -44.39 18.96 -5.93
C ALA A 9 -43.66 18.68 -4.62
N LEU A 10 -44.37 18.65 -3.49
CA LEU A 10 -43.79 18.41 -2.17
C LEU A 10 -43.36 16.94 -2.00
N LEU A 11 -44.13 16.00 -2.54
CA LEU A 11 -43.76 14.59 -2.64
C LEU A 11 -42.54 14.36 -3.54
N ALA A 12 -42.48 15.02 -4.70
CA ALA A 12 -41.33 14.94 -5.58
C ALA A 12 -40.06 15.49 -4.92
N ALA A 13 -40.16 16.63 -4.22
CA ALA A 13 -39.04 17.20 -3.47
C ALA A 13 -38.55 16.28 -2.35
N ALA A 14 -39.46 15.64 -1.61
CA ALA A 14 -39.09 14.68 -0.56
C ALA A 14 -38.33 13.47 -1.12
N LEU A 15 -38.72 12.97 -2.31
CA LEU A 15 -38.06 11.85 -2.98
C LEU A 15 -36.62 12.18 -3.42
N PHE A 16 -36.32 13.43 -3.75
CA PHE A 16 -34.94 13.87 -4.04
C PHE A 16 -34.04 13.84 -2.78
N PHE A 17 -34.59 14.00 -1.58
CA PHE A 17 -33.80 13.95 -0.34
C PHE A 17 -33.51 12.53 0.18
N VAL A 18 -34.36 11.54 -0.11
CA VAL A 18 -34.10 10.12 0.26
C VAL A 18 -33.20 9.37 -0.73
N GLY A 19 -32.83 10.00 -1.85
CA GLY A 19 -31.93 9.41 -2.86
C GLY A 19 -30.44 9.53 -2.55
N CYS A 20 -30.04 10.16 -1.44
CA CYS A 20 -28.66 10.12 -0.95
C CYS A 20 -28.41 8.77 -0.27
N ASP A 21 -28.32 7.71 -1.07
CA ASP A 21 -27.66 6.48 -0.67
C ASP A 21 -26.17 6.81 -0.52
N GLN A 22 -25.78 7.32 0.65
CA GLN A 22 -24.38 7.26 1.06
C GLN A 22 -24.04 5.79 1.19
N LYS A 23 -23.53 5.20 0.10
CA LYS A 23 -22.80 3.93 0.18
C LYS A 23 -21.86 4.05 1.37
N PRO A 24 -21.93 3.12 2.35
CA PRO A 24 -20.94 3.08 3.41
C PRO A 24 -19.59 3.07 2.72
N GLN A 25 -18.84 4.17 2.86
CA GLN A 25 -17.48 4.19 2.37
C GLN A 25 -16.82 3.03 3.11
N PRO A 26 -16.26 2.03 2.39
CA PRO A 26 -15.64 0.90 3.05
C PRO A 26 -14.70 1.50 4.08
N ALA A 27 -14.92 1.14 5.35
CA ALA A 27 -14.04 1.55 6.43
C ALA A 27 -12.64 1.31 5.90
N LYS A 28 -11.83 2.37 5.82
CA LYS A 28 -10.43 2.24 5.42
C LYS A 28 -9.83 1.28 6.45
N THR A 29 -9.81 0.00 6.13
CA THR A 29 -8.91 -0.94 6.78
C THR A 29 -7.57 -0.26 6.62
N HIS A 30 -6.98 0.13 7.75
CA HIS A 30 -5.62 0.64 7.79
C HIS A 30 -4.73 -0.53 7.35
N ALA A 31 -4.70 -0.81 6.04
CA ALA A 31 -3.75 -1.71 5.45
C ALA A 31 -2.40 -1.07 5.76
N THR A 32 -1.64 -1.73 6.63
CA THR A 32 -0.28 -1.30 6.96
C THR A 32 0.44 -1.12 5.64
N GLU A 33 0.88 0.11 5.34
CA GLU A 33 1.63 0.39 4.12
C GLU A 33 2.82 -0.57 4.07
N VAL A 34 3.17 -1.06 2.88
CA VAL A 34 4.29 -2.00 2.72
C VAL A 34 5.48 -1.23 2.19
N THR A 35 6.60 -1.28 2.90
CA THR A 35 7.89 -0.80 2.39
C THR A 35 8.55 -1.94 1.62
N VAL A 36 8.93 -1.68 0.37
CA VAL A 36 9.65 -2.64 -0.48
C VAL A 36 11.09 -2.17 -0.64
N LEU A 37 12.04 -3.02 -0.25
CA LEU A 37 13.48 -2.80 -0.42
C LEU A 37 13.99 -3.73 -1.51
N GLU A 38 14.82 -3.21 -2.42
CA GLU A 38 15.41 -3.96 -3.52
C GLU A 38 16.90 -3.66 -3.67
N GLY A 39 17.63 -4.66 -4.14
CA GLY A 39 19.06 -4.58 -4.45
C GLY A 39 19.54 -5.74 -5.31
N LYS A 40 20.86 -5.90 -5.44
CA LYS A 40 21.49 -6.92 -6.27
C LYS A 40 22.59 -7.63 -5.50
N THR A 41 22.73 -8.93 -5.70
CA THR A 41 23.83 -9.76 -5.17
C THR A 41 23.81 -11.13 -5.86
N MET A 42 24.91 -11.90 -5.80
CA MET A 42 24.99 -13.28 -6.30
C MET A 42 24.51 -13.47 -7.76
N GLY A 43 24.72 -12.47 -8.62
CA GLY A 43 24.29 -12.51 -10.03
C GLY A 43 22.77 -12.34 -10.27
N THR A 44 21.99 -11.94 -9.26
CA THR A 44 20.55 -11.69 -9.37
C THR A 44 20.09 -10.51 -8.51
N PHE A 45 18.78 -10.29 -8.40
CA PHE A 45 18.15 -9.28 -7.55
C PHE A 45 17.60 -9.92 -6.26
N TRP A 46 17.61 -9.14 -5.18
CA TRP A 46 16.88 -9.47 -3.95
C TRP A 46 15.77 -8.45 -3.73
N ARG A 47 14.69 -8.90 -3.07
CA ARG A 47 13.53 -8.07 -2.70
C ARG A 47 13.07 -8.43 -1.29
N ALA A 48 12.89 -7.42 -0.44
CA ALA A 48 12.30 -7.57 0.89
C ALA A 48 11.05 -6.70 1.00
N SER A 49 9.89 -7.33 1.20
CA SER A 49 8.62 -6.66 1.47
C SER A 49 8.34 -6.70 2.97
N ILE A 50 8.26 -5.54 3.60
CA ILE A 50 8.12 -5.42 5.06
C ILE A 50 7.02 -4.42 5.42
N PRO A 51 6.43 -4.53 6.63
CA PRO A 51 5.51 -3.51 7.13
C PRO A 51 6.14 -2.13 7.11
N GLY A 52 5.31 -1.11 6.89
CA GLY A 52 5.71 0.28 6.63
C GLY A 52 6.63 0.83 7.71
N ILE A 53 7.90 1.01 7.35
CA ILE A 53 8.92 1.63 8.20
C ILE A 53 9.26 3.02 7.65
N ASP A 54 9.73 3.91 8.53
CA ASP A 54 10.14 5.25 8.13
C ASP A 54 11.35 5.23 7.17
N ALA A 55 11.54 6.33 6.44
CA ALA A 55 12.57 6.44 5.41
C ALA A 55 14.00 6.25 5.95
N LYS A 56 14.28 6.72 7.17
CA LYS A 56 15.60 6.55 7.79
C LYS A 56 15.84 5.08 8.09
N ARG A 57 14.86 4.41 8.70
CA ARG A 57 14.95 2.98 9.01
C ARG A 57 15.01 2.12 7.76
N SER A 58 14.31 2.50 6.70
CA SER A 58 14.36 1.88 5.39
C SER A 58 15.77 1.92 4.79
N ALA A 59 16.43 3.08 4.83
CA ALA A 59 17.81 3.24 4.36
C ALA A 59 18.80 2.40 5.19
N GLU A 60 18.73 2.49 6.52
CA GLU A 60 19.59 1.70 7.42
C GLU A 60 19.42 0.19 7.20
N LEU A 61 18.17 -0.27 7.05
CA LEU A 61 17.88 -1.68 6.87
C LEU A 61 18.33 -2.18 5.49
N LYS A 62 18.16 -1.36 4.44
CA LYS A 62 18.66 -1.69 3.11
C LYS A 62 20.18 -1.89 3.11
N GLU A 63 20.93 -1.01 3.77
CA GLU A 63 22.38 -1.14 3.89
C GLU A 63 22.76 -2.44 4.61
N LYS A 64 22.11 -2.73 5.74
CA LYS A 64 22.34 -3.98 6.48
C LYS A 64 22.06 -5.24 5.67
N ILE A 65 20.93 -5.26 4.93
CA ILE A 65 20.59 -6.40 4.06
C ILE A 65 21.66 -6.58 3.00
N GLN A 66 22.09 -5.49 2.35
CA GLN A 66 23.13 -5.56 1.33
C GLN A 66 24.45 -6.07 1.91
N THR A 67 24.91 -5.53 3.05
CA THR A 67 26.15 -5.98 3.71
C THR A 67 26.10 -7.46 4.07
N GLN A 68 24.97 -7.96 4.58
CA GLN A 68 24.81 -9.38 4.89
C GLN A 68 24.87 -10.23 3.62
N LEU A 69 24.12 -9.86 2.58
CA LEU A 69 24.10 -10.61 1.32
C LEU A 69 25.44 -10.56 0.57
N ASP A 70 26.21 -9.48 0.73
CA ASP A 70 27.56 -9.37 0.18
C ASP A 70 28.53 -10.29 0.93
N ALA A 71 28.39 -10.42 2.26
CA ALA A 71 29.15 -11.37 3.06
C ALA A 71 28.78 -12.82 2.71
N ASP A 72 27.50 -13.10 2.51
CA ASP A 72 27.03 -14.42 2.06
C ASP A 72 27.55 -14.73 0.65
N ASP A 73 27.59 -13.74 -0.25
CA ASP A 73 28.19 -13.90 -1.59
C ASP A 73 29.71 -14.06 -1.52
N GLN A 74 30.39 -13.46 -0.54
CA GLN A 74 31.80 -13.76 -0.28
C GLN A 74 32.01 -15.18 0.25
N LEU A 75 31.08 -15.71 1.04
CA LEU A 75 31.23 -17.03 1.68
C LEU A 75 30.88 -18.20 0.74
N LEU A 76 29.93 -17.99 -0.18
CA LEU A 76 29.29 -19.08 -0.93
C LEU A 76 29.62 -19.06 -2.43
N SER A 77 30.27 -18.02 -2.94
CA SER A 77 30.41 -17.84 -4.38
C SER A 77 31.51 -18.70 -4.97
N THR A 78 31.13 -19.58 -5.90
CA THR A 78 32.09 -20.31 -6.73
C THR A 78 32.79 -19.44 -7.77
N TYR A 79 32.35 -18.19 -7.95
CA TYR A 79 32.94 -17.22 -8.88
C TYR A 79 34.05 -16.37 -8.23
N LYS A 80 34.06 -16.26 -6.90
CA LYS A 80 35.11 -15.53 -6.16
C LYS A 80 36.19 -16.52 -5.75
N LYS A 81 37.45 -16.23 -6.09
CA LYS A 81 38.58 -17.16 -5.88
C LYS A 81 39.03 -17.23 -4.43
N ASP A 82 38.69 -16.22 -3.66
CA ASP A 82 38.98 -15.98 -2.25
C ASP A 82 37.75 -16.18 -1.36
N SER A 83 36.75 -16.90 -1.88
CA SER A 83 35.58 -17.36 -1.13
C SER A 83 35.89 -18.50 -0.18
#